data_AF-A0A109V5W0-F1
#
_entry.id   AF-A0A109V5W0-F1
#
_cell.length_a   1.000
_cell.length_b   1.000
_cell.length_c   1.000
_cell.angle_alpha   90.00
_cell.angle_beta   90.00
_cell.angle_gamma   90.00
#
_symmetry.space_group_name_H-M   'P 1'
#
loop_
_entity.id
_entity.type
_entity.pdbx_description
1 polymer ?
#
loop_
_entity_poly.entity_id
_entity_poly.type
_entity_poly.pdbx_seq_one_letter_code
_entity_poly.pdbx_strand_id
1 'polypeptide(L)'
;MELLKVAEACKESRDACHQEAEALLKRLCPDPGFCSLANEARRDYSWIEVALKRGVPDGRHRLILYVLSRYLVNVKGLSTSDAIEEVRGFLDRCCKNYGNCSKVYDSWIRNVLEKVKTGGWKPWTLERVKEKDPDLYGIIVKVLGGPEQAKGDN
;
A
#
# COMPACT_ATOMS: atom_id res chain seq x y z
N MET A 1 23.92 19.60 -5.51
CA MET A 1 24.25 19.22 -4.13
C MET A 1 23.03 18.86 -3.28
N GLU A 2 21.84 19.44 -3.50
CA GLU A 2 20.71 19.21 -2.58
C GLU A 2 20.14 17.77 -2.60
N LEU A 3 20.16 17.09 -3.75
CA LEU A 3 19.78 15.67 -3.82
C LEU A 3 20.73 14.75 -3.02
N LEU A 4 22.01 15.12 -2.91
CA LEU A 4 22.98 14.36 -2.10
C LEU A 4 22.66 14.49 -0.61
N LYS A 5 22.25 15.68 -0.18
CA LYS A 5 21.84 15.94 1.20
C LYS A 5 20.62 15.11 1.62
N VAL A 6 19.63 14.99 0.73
CA VAL A 6 18.48 14.10 0.96
C VAL A 6 18.94 12.64 1.03
N ALA A 7 19.81 12.21 0.10
CA ALA A 7 20.31 10.84 0.09
C ALA A 7 21.12 10.48 1.35
N GLU A 8 21.84 11.44 1.94
CA GLU A 8 22.54 11.29 3.21
C GLU A 8 21.57 11.20 4.39
N ALA A 9 20.59 12.09 4.48
CA ALA A 9 19.56 12.05 5.53
C ALA A 9 18.76 10.74 5.51
N CYS A 10 18.52 10.17 4.32
CA CYS A 10 17.85 8.89 4.18
C CYS A 10 18.66 7.68 4.67
N LYS A 11 19.99 7.81 4.82
CA LYS A 11 20.83 6.79 5.46
C LYS A 11 20.77 6.85 6.98
N GLU A 12 20.47 8.02 7.56
CA GLU A 12 20.43 8.23 9.01
C GLU A 12 19.11 7.75 9.63
N SER A 13 17.97 8.18 9.09
CA SER A 13 16.67 7.74 9.57
C SER A 13 15.55 8.03 8.57
N ARG A 14 14.42 7.32 8.73
CA ARG A 14 13.22 7.52 7.90
C ARG A 14 12.62 8.91 8.08
N ASP A 15 12.62 9.42 9.31
CA ASP A 15 12.04 10.73 9.62
C ASP A 15 12.90 11.88 9.08
N ALA A 16 14.23 11.77 9.20
CA ALA A 16 15.16 12.74 8.60
C ALA A 16 15.07 12.75 7.07
N CYS A 17 14.96 11.58 6.44
CA CYS A 17 14.70 11.43 5.00
C CYS A 17 13.46 12.21 4.57
N HIS A 18 12.35 12.02 5.30
CA HIS A 18 11.07 12.67 4.99
C HIS A 18 11.18 14.19 5.13
N GLN A 19 11.79 14.69 6.20
CA GLN A 19 11.93 16.13 6.45
C GLN A 19 12.75 16.82 5.36
N GLU A 20 13.90 16.27 4.99
CA GLU A 20 14.78 16.86 3.97
C GLU A 20 14.17 16.74 2.57
N ALA A 21 13.50 15.63 2.25
CA ALA A 21 12.76 15.48 1.00
C ALA A 21 11.60 16.49 0.89
N GLU A 22 10.84 16.71 1.98
CA GLU A 22 9.76 17.69 2.00
C GLU A 22 10.28 19.13 1.89
N ALA A 23 11.42 19.44 2.52
CA ALA A 23 12.07 20.75 2.40
C ALA A 23 12.54 21.03 0.96
N LEU A 24 13.14 20.03 0.31
CA LEU A 24 13.54 20.12 -1.10
C LEU A 24 12.31 20.30 -2.01
N LEU A 25 11.24 19.52 -1.77
CA LEU A 25 9.99 19.66 -2.52
C LEU A 25 9.35 21.03 -2.35
N LYS A 26 9.32 21.61 -1.14
CA LYS A 26 8.80 22.97 -0.90
C LYS A 26 9.59 24.05 -1.63
N ARG A 27 10.91 23.87 -1.76
CA ARG A 27 11.77 24.80 -2.52
C ARG A 27 11.56 24.69 -4.02
N LEU A 28 11.49 23.46 -4.55
CA LEU A 28 11.32 23.22 -5.98
C LEU A 28 9.88 23.48 -6.44
N CYS A 29 8.91 23.33 -5.53
CA CYS A 29 7.47 23.53 -5.77
C CYS A 29 6.88 24.43 -4.66
N PRO A 30 7.03 25.77 -4.77
CA PRO A 30 6.51 26.70 -3.77
C PRO A 30 4.98 26.76 -3.75
N ASP A 31 4.31 26.37 -4.84
CA ASP A 31 2.85 26.32 -4.93
C ASP A 31 2.32 24.87 -5.03
N PRO A 32 1.69 24.33 -3.98
CA PRO A 32 1.19 22.96 -3.95
C PRO A 32 0.00 22.71 -4.91
N GLY A 33 -0.61 23.77 -5.46
CA GLY A 33 -1.65 23.66 -6.48
C GLY A 33 -1.12 23.28 -7.87
N PHE A 34 0.14 23.59 -8.18
CA PHE A 34 0.72 23.44 -9.51
C PHE A 34 1.63 22.22 -9.68
N CYS A 35 2.19 21.67 -8.59
CA CYS A 35 2.96 20.43 -8.64
C CYS A 35 2.07 19.21 -8.35
N SER A 36 1.53 18.58 -9.40
CA SER A 36 0.88 17.26 -9.32
C SER A 36 1.79 16.22 -8.64
N LEU A 37 3.10 16.28 -8.89
CA LEU A 37 4.14 15.43 -8.29
C LEU A 37 4.24 15.57 -6.76
N ALA A 38 4.06 16.77 -6.21
CA ALA A 38 4.12 16.98 -4.76
C ALA A 38 2.88 16.40 -4.06
N ASN A 39 1.71 16.50 -4.69
CA ASN A 39 0.48 15.84 -4.20
C ASN A 39 0.54 14.31 -4.33
N GLU A 40 1.24 13.78 -5.34
CA GLU A 40 1.50 12.35 -5.47
C GLU A 40 2.46 11.83 -4.38
N ALA A 41 3.50 12.60 -4.04
CA ALA A 41 4.40 12.30 -2.93
C ALA A 41 3.71 12.41 -1.55
N ARG A 42 2.67 13.25 -1.43
CA ARG A 42 1.87 13.44 -0.21
C ARG A 42 0.82 12.37 0.05
N ARG A 43 0.56 11.46 -0.89
CA ARG A 43 -0.43 10.39 -0.65
C ARG A 43 0.09 9.40 0.38
N ASP A 44 -0.61 9.33 1.50
CA ASP A 44 -0.30 8.36 2.54
C ASP A 44 -0.76 6.95 2.11
N TYR A 45 0.23 6.09 1.86
CA TYR A 45 0.03 4.66 1.57
C TYR A 45 0.36 3.77 2.78
N SER A 46 0.65 4.34 3.96
CA SER A 46 1.03 3.59 5.16
C SER A 46 -0.04 2.57 5.56
N TRP A 47 -1.32 2.91 5.40
CA TRP A 47 -2.44 2.01 5.66
C TRP A 47 -2.43 0.76 4.75
N ILE A 48 -1.94 0.89 3.51
CA ILE A 48 -1.78 -0.25 2.59
C ILE A 48 -0.71 -1.20 3.11
N GLU A 49 0.41 -0.66 3.61
CA GLU A 49 1.48 -1.47 4.22
C GLU A 49 0.99 -2.18 5.49
N VAL A 50 0.17 -1.52 6.31
CA VAL A 50 -0.47 -2.16 7.47
C VAL A 50 -1.40 -3.29 7.03
N ALA A 51 -2.23 -3.07 6.01
CA ALA A 51 -3.11 -4.11 5.48
C ALA A 51 -2.33 -5.28 4.85
N LEU A 52 -1.23 -5.00 4.13
CA LEU A 52 -0.32 -6.02 3.61
C LEU A 52 0.26 -6.85 4.76
N LYS A 53 0.76 -6.20 5.82
CA LYS A 53 1.41 -6.86 6.97
C LYS A 53 0.44 -7.57 7.92
N ARG A 54 -0.80 -7.12 8.04
CA ARG A 54 -1.80 -7.75 8.93
C ARG A 54 -2.66 -8.78 8.21
N GLY A 55 -2.86 -8.64 6.90
CA GLY A 55 -3.93 -9.33 6.18
C GLY A 55 -5.30 -8.73 6.52
N VAL A 56 -6.35 -9.30 5.94
CA VAL A 56 -7.75 -8.94 6.21
C VAL A 56 -8.62 -10.18 6.38
N PRO A 57 -9.70 -10.12 7.18
CA PRO A 57 -10.62 -11.24 7.37
C PRO A 57 -11.44 -11.55 6.12
N ASP A 58 -11.80 -10.55 5.32
CA ASP A 58 -12.56 -10.72 4.08
C ASP A 58 -12.24 -9.60 3.06
N GLY A 59 -12.74 -9.72 1.82
CA GLY A 59 -12.55 -8.74 0.76
C GLY A 59 -11.20 -8.83 0.05
N ARG A 60 -10.44 -9.91 0.27
CA ARG A 60 -9.06 -10.11 -0.23
C ARG A 60 -8.93 -9.86 -1.74
N HIS A 61 -9.83 -10.43 -2.55
CA HIS A 61 -9.82 -10.23 -4.01
C HIS A 61 -10.04 -8.77 -4.39
N ARG A 62 -11.00 -8.09 -3.75
CA ARG A 62 -11.32 -6.68 -4.02
C ARG A 62 -10.16 -5.77 -3.62
N LEU A 63 -9.56 -6.04 -2.47
CA LEU A 63 -8.38 -5.31 -2.01
C LEU A 63 -7.18 -5.52 -2.93
N ILE A 64 -6.92 -6.75 -3.37
CA ILE A 64 -5.86 -7.04 -4.35
C ILE A 64 -6.11 -6.28 -5.65
N LEU A 65 -7.33 -6.31 -6.19
CA LEU A 65 -7.67 -5.72 -7.49
C LEU A 65 -7.61 -4.19 -7.50
N TYR A 66 -8.16 -3.53 -6.49
CA TYR A 66 -8.32 -2.08 -6.50
C TYR A 66 -7.22 -1.31 -5.75
N VAL A 67 -6.46 -2.00 -4.89
CA VAL A 67 -5.48 -1.36 -4.01
C VAL A 67 -4.11 -2.03 -4.13
N LEU A 68 -3.96 -3.28 -3.66
CA LEU A 68 -2.62 -3.87 -3.45
C LEU A 68 -1.86 -4.01 -4.76
N SER A 69 -2.47 -4.58 -5.80
CA SER A 69 -1.80 -4.76 -7.10
C SER A 69 -1.27 -3.45 -7.66
N ARG A 70 -2.10 -2.41 -7.64
CA ARG A 70 -1.79 -1.07 -8.13
C ARG A 70 -0.69 -0.40 -7.31
N TYR A 71 -0.74 -0.54 -5.99
CA TYR A 71 0.28 -0.02 -5.10
C TYR A 71 1.63 -0.72 -5.35
N LEU A 72 1.65 -2.05 -5.35
CA LEU A 72 2.88 -2.82 -5.49
C LEU A 72 3.61 -2.53 -6.81
N VAL A 73 2.90 -2.47 -7.94
CA VAL A 73 3.55 -2.28 -9.25
C VAL A 73 3.71 -0.82 -9.66
N ASN A 74 2.73 0.06 -9.39
CA ASN A 74 2.72 1.43 -9.93
C ASN A 74 3.07 2.50 -8.90
N VAL A 75 3.28 2.12 -7.63
CA VAL A 75 3.76 3.02 -6.57
C VAL A 75 5.08 2.51 -6.01
N LYS A 76 5.13 1.26 -5.52
CA LYS A 76 6.34 0.62 -4.99
C LYS A 76 7.31 0.17 -6.11
N GLY A 77 6.84 0.10 -7.36
CA GLY A 77 7.68 -0.16 -8.53
C GLY A 77 8.19 -1.60 -8.62
N LEU A 78 7.52 -2.55 -7.97
CA LEU A 78 7.96 -3.94 -7.94
C LEU A 78 7.82 -4.62 -9.31
N SER A 79 8.69 -5.62 -9.54
CA SER A 79 8.50 -6.54 -10.65
C SER A 79 7.23 -7.38 -10.46
N THR A 80 6.69 -7.94 -11.55
CA THR A 80 5.50 -8.79 -11.46
C THR A 80 5.76 -10.01 -10.55
N SER A 81 6.95 -10.60 -10.59
CA SER A 81 7.32 -11.71 -9.71
C SER A 81 7.35 -11.30 -8.25
N ASP A 82 7.99 -10.18 -7.91
CA ASP A 82 8.09 -9.74 -6.51
C ASP A 82 6.71 -9.33 -5.97
N ALA A 83 5.88 -8.71 -6.80
CA ALA A 83 4.51 -8.38 -6.44
C ALA A 83 3.64 -9.63 -6.21
N ILE A 84 3.87 -10.73 -6.93
CA ILE A 84 3.20 -12.01 -6.66
C ILE A 84 3.58 -12.53 -5.27
N GLU A 85 4.86 -12.50 -4.90
CA GLU A 85 5.31 -12.95 -3.59
C GLU A 85 4.72 -12.09 -2.45
N GLU A 86 4.63 -10.78 -2.64
CA GLU A 86 3.99 -9.88 -1.68
C GLU A 86 2.49 -10.19 -1.50
N VAL A 87 1.78 -10.47 -2.60
CA VAL A 87 0.36 -10.88 -2.55
C VAL A 87 0.22 -12.24 -1.89
N ARG A 88 1.10 -13.21 -2.15
CA ARG A 88 1.11 -14.51 -1.47
C ARG A 88 1.33 -14.36 0.04
N GLY A 89 2.31 -13.54 0.43
CA GLY A 89 2.54 -13.22 1.84
C GLY A 89 1.31 -12.58 2.48
N PHE A 90 0.63 -11.67 1.79
CA PHE A 90 -0.63 -11.09 2.27
C PHE A 90 -1.71 -12.16 2.47
N LEU A 91 -1.89 -13.08 1.50
CA LEU A 91 -2.89 -14.16 1.59
C LEU A 91 -2.57 -15.13 2.74
N ASP A 92 -1.31 -15.47 2.94
CA ASP A 92 -0.84 -16.28 4.08
C ASP A 92 -1.19 -15.61 5.41
N ARG A 93 -0.95 -14.29 5.53
CA ARG A 93 -1.32 -13.53 6.73
C ARG A 93 -2.83 -13.44 6.94
N CYS A 94 -3.62 -13.39 5.87
CA CYS A 94 -5.08 -13.48 5.99
C CYS A 94 -5.53 -14.84 6.56
N CYS A 95 -4.88 -15.93 6.13
CA CYS A 95 -5.14 -17.27 6.65
C CYS A 95 -4.71 -17.38 8.12
N LYS A 96 -3.47 -17.01 8.45
CA LYS A 96 -2.92 -17.12 9.81
C LYS A 96 -3.64 -16.27 10.84
N ASN A 97 -3.98 -15.02 10.49
CA ASN A 97 -4.52 -14.06 11.46
C ASN A 97 -6.05 -14.08 11.55
N TYR A 98 -6.74 -14.55 10.50
CA TYR A 98 -8.20 -14.48 10.43
C TYR A 98 -8.87 -15.78 9.95
N GLY A 99 -8.13 -16.86 9.75
CA GLY A 99 -8.65 -18.14 9.27
C GLY A 99 -9.11 -18.14 7.80
N ASN A 100 -8.90 -17.04 7.05
CA ASN A 100 -9.37 -16.95 5.67
C ASN A 100 -8.35 -17.55 4.68
N CYS A 101 -8.30 -18.88 4.65
CA CYS A 101 -7.36 -19.67 3.86
C CYS A 101 -7.88 -20.03 2.46
N SER A 102 -8.99 -19.42 2.01
CA SER A 102 -9.54 -19.72 0.68
C SER A 102 -8.51 -19.40 -0.41
N LYS A 103 -8.41 -20.28 -1.40
CA LYS A 103 -7.39 -20.25 -2.43
C LYS A 103 -7.59 -19.08 -3.40
N VAL A 104 -6.51 -18.37 -3.69
CA VAL A 104 -6.42 -17.39 -4.78
C VAL A 104 -5.31 -17.87 -5.71
N TYR A 105 -5.63 -18.03 -7.00
CA TYR A 105 -4.69 -18.62 -7.95
C TYR A 105 -3.67 -17.59 -8.43
N ASP A 106 -2.41 -17.99 -8.55
CA ASP A 106 -1.34 -17.13 -9.07
C ASP A 106 -1.63 -16.66 -10.50
N SER A 107 -2.32 -17.46 -11.32
CA SER A 107 -2.74 -17.07 -12.66
C SER A 107 -3.66 -15.85 -12.64
N TRP A 108 -4.58 -15.79 -11.67
CA TRP A 108 -5.45 -14.63 -11.47
C TRP A 108 -4.66 -13.44 -10.96
N ILE A 109 -3.79 -13.63 -9.97
CA ILE A 109 -2.94 -12.56 -9.40
C ILE A 109 -2.06 -11.94 -10.51
N ARG A 110 -1.39 -12.78 -11.31
CA ARG A 110 -0.56 -12.35 -12.43
C ARG A 110 -1.37 -11.57 -13.46
N ASN A 111 -2.55 -12.05 -13.84
CA ASN A 111 -3.41 -11.36 -14.81
C ASN A 111 -3.81 -9.95 -14.31
N VAL A 112 -4.17 -9.84 -13.02
CA VAL A 112 -4.48 -8.55 -12.39
C VAL A 112 -3.26 -7.63 -12.42
N LEU A 113 -2.10 -8.11 -11.97
CA LEU A 113 -0.86 -7.31 -11.93
C LEU A 113 -0.47 -6.78 -13.31
N GLU A 114 -0.49 -7.61 -14.35
CA GLU A 114 -0.16 -7.20 -15.72
C GLU A 114 -1.14 -6.16 -16.26
N LYS A 115 -2.45 -6.34 -16.02
CA LYS A 115 -3.47 -5.36 -16.42
C LYS A 115 -3.28 -4.02 -15.73
N VAL A 116 -3.07 -4.00 -14.42
CA VAL A 116 -2.89 -2.73 -13.69
C VAL A 116 -1.58 -2.05 -14.05
N LYS A 117 -0.51 -2.81 -14.31
CA LYS A 117 0.78 -2.30 -14.76
C LYS A 117 0.66 -1.64 -16.14
N THR A 118 0.04 -2.34 -17.09
CA THR A 118 -0.21 -1.81 -18.45
C THR A 118 -1.11 -0.58 -18.43
N GLY A 119 -2.15 -0.59 -17.59
CA GLY A 119 -3.08 0.53 -17.45
C GLY A 119 -2.53 1.71 -16.64
N GLY A 120 -1.38 1.56 -15.95
CA GLY A 120 -0.82 2.61 -15.09
C GLY A 120 -1.73 3.03 -13.92
N TRP A 121 -2.69 2.18 -13.52
CA TRP A 121 -3.71 2.57 -12.55
C TRP A 121 -3.14 2.73 -11.15
N LYS A 122 -3.54 3.79 -10.45
CA LYS A 122 -3.19 4.04 -9.06
C LYS A 122 -4.17 3.36 -8.08
N PRO A 123 -3.70 2.98 -6.87
CA PRO A 123 -4.56 2.40 -5.85
C PRO A 123 -5.71 3.34 -5.49
N TRP A 124 -6.87 2.76 -5.13
CA TRP A 124 -7.95 3.54 -4.55
C TRP A 124 -7.51 4.16 -3.22
N THR A 125 -7.93 5.39 -2.97
CA THR A 125 -7.79 6.03 -1.66
C THR A 125 -8.81 5.45 -0.68
N LEU A 126 -8.61 5.64 0.62
CA LEU A 126 -9.57 5.20 1.63
C LEU A 126 -10.97 5.80 1.41
N GLU A 127 -11.05 7.07 0.99
CA GLU A 127 -12.30 7.74 0.66
C GLU A 127 -13.02 7.08 -0.51
N ARG A 128 -12.27 6.70 -1.56
CA ARG A 128 -12.83 6.01 -2.71
C ARG A 128 -13.30 4.60 -2.36
N VAL A 129 -12.58 3.90 -1.49
CA VAL A 129 -13.03 2.60 -0.95
C VAL A 129 -14.32 2.81 -0.15
N LYS A 130 -14.38 3.81 0.73
CA LYS A 130 -15.59 4.15 1.50
C LYS A 130 -16.80 4.43 0.61
N GLU A 131 -16.60 5.13 -0.50
CA GLU A 131 -17.67 5.47 -1.44
C GLU A 131 -18.14 4.27 -2.25
N LYS A 132 -17.22 3.45 -2.77
CA LYS A 132 -17.54 2.38 -3.74
C LYS A 132 -17.75 1.00 -3.11
N ASP A 133 -17.17 0.76 -1.95
CA ASP A 133 -17.25 -0.50 -1.21
C ASP A 133 -17.18 -0.22 0.31
N PRO A 134 -18.30 0.27 0.91
CA PRO A 134 -18.36 0.60 2.32
C PRO A 134 -18.04 -0.59 3.24
N ASP A 135 -18.37 -1.82 2.81
CA ASP A 135 -18.10 -3.04 3.55
C ASP A 135 -16.59 -3.31 3.63
N LEU A 136 -15.89 -3.22 2.49
CA LEU A 136 -14.43 -3.33 2.46
C LEU A 136 -13.76 -2.23 3.27
N TYR A 137 -14.29 -1.00 3.20
CA TYR A 137 -13.81 0.10 4.04
C TYR A 137 -13.93 -0.23 5.54
N GLY A 138 -15.10 -0.73 5.97
CA GLY A 138 -15.32 -1.13 7.36
C GLY A 138 -14.35 -2.23 7.82
N ILE A 139 -14.04 -3.18 6.95
CA ILE A 139 -13.03 -4.22 7.21
C ILE A 139 -11.64 -3.59 7.37
N ILE A 140 -11.23 -2.73 6.44
CA ILE A 140 -9.91 -2.08 6.48
C ILE A 140 -9.78 -1.25 7.76
N VAL A 141 -10.77 -0.42 8.11
CA VAL A 141 -10.71 0.42 9.32
C VAL A 141 -10.58 -0.44 10.58
N LYS A 142 -11.28 -1.57 10.68
CA LYS A 142 -11.09 -2.51 11.81
C LYS A 142 -9.66 -3.07 11.88
N VAL A 143 -9.08 -3.42 10.72
CA VAL A 143 -7.70 -3.89 10.64
C VAL A 143 -6.70 -2.79 10.99
N LEU A 144 -6.98 -1.52 10.66
CA LEU A 144 -6.13 -0.38 11.00
C LEU A 144 -6.24 -0.01 12.49
N GLY A 145 -7.47 0.01 13.03
CA GLY A 145 -7.75 0.36 14.43
C GLY A 145 -7.27 -0.67 15.44
N GLY A 146 -7.31 -1.97 15.08
CA GLY A 146 -6.79 -3.10 15.84
C GLY A 146 -7.46 -3.38 17.21
N PRO A 147 -7.76 -4.65 17.56
CA PRO A 147 -7.60 -5.11 18.92
C PRO A 147 -6.16 -5.56 19.15
N GLU A 148 -5.65 -5.29 20.34
CA GLU A 148 -4.48 -5.94 20.94
C GLU A 148 -4.62 -7.47 20.84
N GLN A 149 -3.47 -8.14 20.78
CA GLN A 149 -3.29 -9.59 20.61
C GLN A 149 -4.43 -10.45 21.22
N ALA A 150 -5.13 -11.21 20.39
CA ALA A 150 -5.97 -12.30 20.87
C ALA A 150 -5.15 -13.60 20.91
N LYS A 151 -4.64 -13.89 22.11
CA LYS A 151 -4.34 -15.22 22.68
C LYS A 151 -3.21 -16.04 22.07
N GLY A 152 -2.07 -15.99 22.75
CA GLY A 152 -1.54 -17.24 23.30
C GLY A 152 -2.46 -17.70 24.42
N ASP A 153 -2.88 -18.96 24.34
CA ASP A 153 -3.55 -19.84 25.32
C ASP A 153 -3.77 -21.13 24.49
N ASN A 154 -3.10 -22.26 24.67
CA ASN A 154 -2.51 -22.95 25.82
C ASN A 154 -1.48 -23.96 25.29
#